data_AF-E7EPG3-F1
#
_entry.id   AF-E7EPG3-F1
#
_cell.length_a   1.000
_cell.length_b   1.000
_cell.length_c   1.000
_cell.angle_alpha   90.00
_cell.angle_beta   90.00
_cell.angle_gamma   90.00
#
_symmetry.space_group_name_H-M   'P 1'
#
loop_
_entity.id
_entity.type
_entity.pdbx_description
1 polymer ?
#
loop_
_entity_poly.entity_id
_entity_poly.type
_entity_poly.pdbx_seq_one_letter_code
_entity_poly.pdbx_strand_id
1 'polypeptide(L)'
;MDAIHIGMSSTPLVKHTAGAGLKANRPRVMSKSGHSNVRIDKVDGIYLLYLQDLWTTVIDMKWRYKLTLFAATFVMTWFLFGVIYYAIAFIHGDLEPGEPISNHTPCIMKVDSLTGAFLFSLESQTTIGYGVRSITEECPHAIFLLVAQLVITTLIEIFITGTFLAKIARPKKRAETIKFSHCAVITKQNGKLCLVIQVANMRKSLLIQCQLSGKLLQTHVTKEGERILLNQATVKFHVDSSSES
;
A
#
# COMPACT_ATOMS: atom_id res chain seq x y z
N MET A 1 11.19 51.17 39.75
CA MET A 1 11.22 49.90 38.99
C MET A 1 11.65 50.27 37.59
N ASP A 2 12.93 50.13 37.27
CA ASP A 2 13.43 50.21 35.89
C ASP A 2 14.63 49.27 35.79
N ALA A 3 14.48 48.22 34.99
CA ALA A 3 15.45 47.15 34.83
C ALA A 3 16.46 47.52 33.72
N ILE A 4 17.74 47.44 34.06
CA ILE A 4 18.86 47.64 33.15
C ILE A 4 18.93 46.43 32.20
N HIS A 5 18.73 46.69 30.91
CA HIS A 5 18.90 45.71 29.83
C HIS A 5 20.39 45.43 29.59
N ILE A 6 20.83 44.19 29.84
CA ILE A 6 22.15 43.69 29.40
C ILE A 6 21.96 43.01 28.04
N GLY A 7 22.42 43.66 26.98
CA GLY A 7 22.42 43.13 25.62
C GLY A 7 23.51 42.07 25.43
N MET A 8 23.10 40.83 25.14
CA MET A 8 24.00 39.73 24.83
C MET A 8 24.39 39.81 23.34
N SER A 9 25.62 40.29 23.08
CA SER A 9 26.22 40.35 21.75
C SER A 9 26.30 38.96 21.12
N SER A 10 25.67 38.78 19.97
CA SER A 10 25.72 37.57 19.15
C SER A 10 26.61 37.81 17.93
N THR A 11 27.92 37.83 18.15
CA THR A 11 28.90 37.81 17.06
C THR A 11 29.32 36.37 16.74
N PRO A 12 29.09 35.87 15.51
CA PRO A 12 29.59 34.57 15.10
C PRO A 12 31.09 34.68 14.79
N LEU A 13 31.91 34.04 15.62
CA LEU A 13 33.33 33.77 15.34
C LEU A 13 33.45 32.65 14.30
N VAL A 14 33.32 32.96 13.01
CA VAL A 14 34.04 32.34 11.87
C VAL A 14 33.63 33.12 10.60
N LYS A 15 34.59 33.84 10.00
CA LYS A 15 34.44 34.40 8.65
C LYS A 15 34.46 33.27 7.63
N HIS A 16 33.31 32.89 7.10
CA HIS A 16 33.24 32.08 5.87
C HIS A 16 33.68 32.94 4.68
N THR A 17 34.99 32.95 4.39
CA THR A 17 35.53 33.34 3.09
C THR A 17 36.05 32.09 2.42
N ALA A 18 35.16 31.40 1.71
CA ALA A 18 35.53 30.34 0.78
C ALA A 18 34.57 30.43 -0.40
N GLY A 19 35.14 30.70 -1.57
CA GLY A 19 34.42 30.98 -2.80
C GLY A 19 33.29 30.00 -3.07
N ALA A 20 32.16 30.54 -3.52
CA ALA A 20 31.06 29.79 -4.09
C ALA A 20 31.49 29.17 -5.43
N GLY A 21 32.35 28.15 -5.38
CA GLY A 21 32.36 27.15 -6.43
C GLY A 21 30.99 26.49 -6.41
N LEU A 22 30.23 26.62 -7.50
CA LEU A 22 29.02 25.82 -7.70
C LEU A 22 29.41 24.36 -7.42
N LYS A 23 29.02 23.84 -6.25
CA LYS A 23 29.14 22.42 -5.96
C LYS A 23 28.29 21.73 -7.02
N ALA A 24 28.95 21.11 -8.00
CA ALA A 24 28.31 20.27 -8.99
C ALA A 24 27.48 19.24 -8.20
N ASN A 25 26.17 19.43 -8.18
CA ASN A 25 25.27 18.68 -7.33
C ASN A 25 25.10 17.30 -7.99
N ARG A 26 26.09 16.43 -7.79
CA ARG A 26 26.04 15.07 -8.31
C ARG A 26 24.77 14.41 -7.73
N PRO A 27 23.91 13.84 -8.58
CA PRO A 27 22.68 13.22 -8.11
C PRO A 27 23.04 12.09 -7.14
N ARG A 28 22.42 12.08 -5.97
CA ARG A 28 22.61 11.03 -4.98
C ARG A 28 21.66 9.88 -5.28
N VAL A 29 22.17 8.65 -5.19
CA VAL A 29 21.43 7.39 -5.40
C VAL A 29 20.26 7.20 -4.42
N MET A 30 20.44 7.61 -3.16
CA MET A 30 19.46 7.46 -2.07
C MET A 30 19.24 8.79 -1.37
N SER A 31 18.01 9.21 -1.10
CA SER A 31 17.71 10.43 -0.33
C SER A 31 18.19 10.31 1.13
N LYS A 32 18.29 11.43 1.86
CA LYS A 32 18.54 11.39 3.33
C LYS A 32 17.41 10.70 4.11
N SER A 33 16.21 10.59 3.52
CA SER A 33 15.07 9.87 4.07
C SER A 33 15.03 8.37 3.71
N GLY A 34 16.02 7.87 2.96
CA GLY A 34 16.11 6.46 2.58
C GLY A 34 15.32 6.06 1.32
N HIS A 35 14.76 7.03 0.60
CA HIS A 35 14.09 6.75 -0.69
C HIS A 35 15.11 6.61 -1.82
N SER A 36 14.92 5.62 -2.70
CA SER A 36 15.72 5.48 -3.92
C SER A 36 15.44 6.62 -4.88
N ASN A 37 16.50 7.25 -5.40
CA ASN A 37 16.44 8.19 -6.51
C ASN A 37 16.74 7.51 -7.85
N VAL A 38 16.97 6.19 -7.86
CA VAL A 38 17.16 5.42 -9.09
C VAL A 38 15.80 5.14 -9.69
N ARG A 39 15.62 5.54 -10.95
CA ARG A 39 14.46 5.18 -11.76
C ARG A 39 14.89 4.10 -12.73
N ILE A 40 14.12 3.01 -12.77
CA ILE A 40 14.25 2.01 -13.81
C ILE A 40 13.46 2.54 -14.99
N ASP A 41 14.14 2.76 -16.11
CA ASP A 41 13.55 3.24 -17.36
C ASP A 41 13.60 2.12 -18.40
N LYS A 42 12.58 2.05 -19.27
CA LYS A 42 12.43 1.05 -20.35
C LYS A 42 12.55 -0.42 -19.92
N VAL A 43 11.51 -0.92 -19.25
CA VAL A 43 11.30 -2.38 -19.12
C VAL A 43 10.15 -2.76 -20.02
N ASP A 44 10.46 -3.43 -21.12
CA ASP A 44 9.44 -3.98 -22.01
C ASP A 44 8.63 -5.05 -21.26
N GLY A 45 7.31 -5.02 -21.39
CA GLY A 45 6.42 -5.99 -20.72
C GLY A 45 6.17 -5.74 -19.23
N ILE A 46 6.46 -4.54 -18.70
CA ILE A 46 6.22 -4.20 -17.28
C ILE A 46 4.78 -4.47 -16.82
N TYR A 47 3.79 -4.23 -17.70
CA TYR A 47 2.38 -4.47 -17.38
C TYR A 47 2.05 -5.96 -17.26
N LEU A 48 2.65 -6.81 -18.11
CA LEU A 48 2.48 -8.26 -18.02
C LEU A 48 3.11 -8.80 -16.72
N LEU A 49 4.27 -8.27 -16.32
CA LEU A 49 4.89 -8.60 -15.05
C LEU A 49 4.00 -8.24 -13.85
N TYR A 50 3.37 -7.05 -13.86
CA TYR A 50 2.41 -6.65 -12.81
C TYR A 50 1.12 -7.50 -12.82
N LEU A 51 0.63 -7.92 -13.99
CA LEU A 51 -0.55 -8.79 -14.10
C LEU A 51 -0.26 -10.25 -13.75
N GLN A 52 0.98 -10.71 -13.90
CA GLN A 52 1.37 -12.04 -13.44
C GLN A 52 1.48 -12.08 -11.91
N ASP A 53 1.81 -10.95 -11.28
CA ASP A 53 1.89 -10.80 -9.82
C ASP A 53 0.80 -9.86 -9.27
N LEU A 54 -0.46 -10.25 -9.48
CA LEU A 54 -1.64 -9.51 -9.00
C LEU A 54 -1.62 -9.34 -7.48
N TRP A 55 -1.17 -10.35 -6.74
CA TRP A 55 -1.15 -10.32 -5.28
C TRP A 55 -0.24 -9.20 -4.74
N THR A 56 1.03 -9.15 -5.17
CA THR A 56 1.93 -8.07 -4.69
C THR A 56 1.49 -6.71 -5.20
N THR A 57 0.99 -6.63 -6.45
CA THR A 57 0.48 -5.39 -7.04
C THR A 57 -0.67 -4.80 -6.22
N VAL A 58 -1.68 -5.61 -5.85
CA VAL A 58 -2.81 -5.17 -5.02
C VAL A 58 -2.37 -4.80 -3.60
N ILE A 59 -1.37 -5.48 -3.04
CA ILE A 59 -0.83 -5.14 -1.73
C ILE A 59 -0.05 -3.83 -1.76
N ASP A 60 0.75 -3.58 -2.79
CA ASP A 60 1.61 -2.40 -2.89
C ASP A 60 0.86 -1.14 -3.34
N MET A 61 -0.31 -1.30 -3.95
CA MET A 61 -1.17 -0.21 -4.38
C MET A 61 -1.49 0.80 -3.27
N LYS A 62 -1.58 2.11 -3.59
CA LYS A 62 -1.87 3.14 -2.57
C LYS A 62 -3.27 2.93 -1.96
N TRP A 63 -3.44 3.33 -0.70
CA TRP A 63 -4.70 3.21 0.04
C TRP A 63 -5.91 3.80 -0.71
N ARG A 64 -5.75 4.95 -1.38
CA ARG A 64 -6.83 5.58 -2.17
C ARG A 64 -7.36 4.63 -3.23
N TYR A 65 -6.48 4.10 -4.08
CA TYR A 65 -6.87 3.15 -5.12
C TYR A 65 -7.37 1.83 -4.55
N LYS A 66 -6.84 1.38 -3.40
CA LYS A 66 -7.29 0.16 -2.74
C LYS A 66 -8.74 0.26 -2.23
N LEU A 67 -9.09 1.40 -1.61
CA LEU A 67 -10.44 1.67 -1.15
C LEU A 67 -11.41 1.87 -2.34
N THR A 68 -10.97 2.57 -3.40
CA THR A 68 -11.78 2.71 -4.61
C THR A 68 -12.02 1.38 -5.30
N LEU A 69 -10.98 0.54 -5.45
CA LEU A 69 -11.11 -0.80 -6.04
C LEU A 69 -12.03 -1.68 -5.21
N PHE A 70 -11.91 -1.63 -3.88
CA PHE A 70 -12.81 -2.35 -2.96
C PHE A 70 -14.27 -1.96 -3.18
N ALA A 71 -14.59 -0.66 -3.08
CA ALA A 71 -15.96 -0.17 -3.28
C ALA A 71 -16.50 -0.50 -4.68
N ALA A 72 -15.65 -0.35 -5.71
CA ALA A 72 -16.01 -0.70 -7.08
C ALA A 72 -16.35 -2.19 -7.22
N THR A 73 -15.55 -3.10 -6.63
CA THR A 73 -15.85 -4.54 -6.69
C THR A 73 -17.21 -4.86 -6.09
N PHE A 74 -17.56 -4.31 -4.92
CA PHE A 74 -18.87 -4.54 -4.30
C PHE A 74 -20.02 -4.04 -5.18
N VAL A 75 -19.95 -2.79 -5.63
CA VAL A 75 -20.98 -2.19 -6.48
C VAL A 75 -21.13 -2.97 -7.79
N MET A 76 -20.01 -3.37 -8.41
CA MET A 76 -20.01 -4.17 -9.63
C MET A 76 -20.61 -5.56 -9.41
N THR A 77 -20.33 -6.23 -8.28
CA THR A 77 -20.96 -7.53 -7.98
C THR A 77 -22.46 -7.40 -7.74
N TRP A 78 -22.90 -6.39 -6.97
CA TRP A 78 -24.32 -6.13 -6.74
C TRP A 78 -25.06 -5.82 -8.04
N PHE A 79 -24.43 -5.03 -8.91
CA PHE A 79 -25.00 -4.70 -10.20
C PHE A 79 -25.05 -5.91 -11.14
N LEU A 80 -23.97 -6.69 -11.25
CA LEU A 80 -23.90 -7.86 -12.11
C LEU A 80 -24.97 -8.89 -11.74
N PHE A 81 -25.06 -9.28 -10.47
CA PHE A 81 -26.09 -10.21 -10.01
C PHE A 81 -27.49 -9.59 -10.09
N GLY A 82 -27.64 -8.30 -9.81
CA GLY A 82 -28.89 -7.57 -10.01
C GLY A 82 -29.39 -7.62 -11.46
N VAL A 83 -28.50 -7.48 -12.44
CA VAL A 83 -28.85 -7.63 -13.87
C VAL A 83 -29.29 -9.06 -14.19
N ILE A 84 -28.63 -10.07 -13.62
CA ILE A 84 -29.02 -11.48 -13.85
C ILE A 84 -30.39 -11.77 -13.22
N TYR A 85 -30.67 -11.29 -12.00
CA TYR A 85 -31.99 -11.42 -11.39
C TYR A 85 -33.08 -10.68 -12.18
N TYR A 86 -32.76 -9.48 -12.67
CA TYR A 86 -33.67 -8.73 -13.54
C TYR A 86 -33.96 -9.49 -14.84
N ALA A 87 -32.95 -10.12 -15.44
CA ALA A 87 -33.13 -10.96 -16.62
C ALA A 87 -33.99 -12.19 -16.34
N ILE A 88 -33.85 -12.83 -15.17
CA ILE A 88 -34.72 -13.95 -14.75
C ILE A 88 -36.16 -13.47 -14.64
N ALA A 89 -36.41 -12.36 -13.93
CA ALA A 89 -37.74 -11.77 -13.80
C ALA A 89 -38.34 -11.41 -15.16
N PHE A 90 -37.54 -10.85 -16.08
CA PHE A 90 -37.97 -10.52 -17.43
C PHE A 90 -38.34 -11.75 -18.27
N ILE A 91 -37.52 -12.79 -18.24
CA ILE A 91 -37.76 -14.02 -19.01
C ILE A 91 -38.95 -14.81 -18.46
N HIS A 92 -39.16 -14.77 -17.13
CA HIS A 92 -40.29 -15.45 -16.49
C HIS A 92 -41.63 -14.73 -16.68
N GLY A 93 -41.61 -13.43 -17.03
CA GLY A 93 -42.81 -12.61 -17.18
C GLY A 93 -43.20 -11.83 -15.92
N ASP A 94 -42.36 -11.83 -14.88
CA ASP A 94 -42.62 -11.16 -13.58
C ASP A 94 -42.77 -9.64 -13.70
N LEU A 95 -42.28 -9.05 -14.79
CA LEU A 95 -42.26 -7.60 -15.04
C LEU A 95 -43.49 -7.10 -15.82
N GLU A 96 -44.37 -7.98 -16.29
CA GLU A 96 -45.52 -7.57 -17.10
C GLU A 96 -46.58 -6.85 -16.24
N PRO A 97 -46.95 -5.60 -16.58
CA PRO A 97 -48.00 -4.88 -15.86
C PRO A 97 -49.37 -5.43 -16.26
N GLY A 98 -49.89 -6.38 -15.48
CA GLY A 98 -51.23 -6.95 -15.62
C GLY A 98 -51.80 -7.38 -14.27
N GLU A 99 -53.13 -7.57 -14.17
CA GLU A 99 -53.72 -8.16 -12.97
C GLU A 99 -53.06 -9.51 -12.69
N PRO A 100 -52.80 -9.86 -11.41
CA PRO A 100 -52.21 -11.13 -11.06
C PRO A 100 -53.11 -12.24 -11.58
N ILE A 101 -52.71 -12.87 -12.69
CA ILE A 101 -53.30 -14.12 -13.14
C ILE A 101 -53.21 -15.02 -11.92
N SER A 102 -54.34 -15.56 -11.45
CA SER A 102 -54.45 -16.19 -10.12
C SER A 102 -53.51 -17.39 -9.89
N ASN A 103 -52.72 -17.77 -10.90
CA ASN A 103 -51.76 -18.87 -10.90
C ASN A 103 -50.31 -18.45 -11.26
N HIS A 104 -49.97 -17.15 -11.32
CA HIS A 104 -48.60 -16.72 -11.58
C HIS A 104 -47.91 -16.25 -10.29
N THR A 105 -47.01 -17.09 -9.80
CA THR A 105 -46.13 -16.83 -8.67
C THR A 105 -44.77 -16.36 -9.20
N PRO A 106 -44.30 -15.15 -8.87
CA PRO A 106 -43.07 -14.61 -9.44
C PRO A 106 -41.86 -15.34 -8.87
N CYS A 107 -40.75 -15.38 -9.61
CA CYS A 107 -39.50 -15.98 -9.12
C CYS A 107 -38.95 -15.25 -7.88
N ILE A 108 -39.09 -13.91 -7.88
CA ILE A 108 -38.63 -13.05 -6.78
C ILE A 108 -39.71 -12.01 -6.51
N MET A 109 -40.19 -12.00 -5.27
CA MET A 109 -41.22 -11.06 -4.83
C MET A 109 -40.70 -9.62 -4.89
N LYS A 110 -41.51 -8.69 -5.39
CA LYS A 110 -41.26 -7.24 -5.36
C LYS A 110 -40.00 -6.79 -6.14
N VAL A 111 -39.72 -7.46 -7.26
CA VAL A 111 -38.69 -7.09 -8.24
C VAL A 111 -39.35 -6.55 -9.51
N ASP A 112 -39.87 -5.33 -9.41
CA ASP A 112 -40.65 -4.70 -10.50
C ASP A 112 -39.77 -3.85 -11.44
N SER A 113 -38.48 -3.67 -11.12
CA SER A 113 -37.54 -2.82 -11.87
C SER A 113 -36.10 -3.28 -11.68
N LEU A 114 -35.20 -2.80 -12.54
CA LEU A 114 -33.75 -3.04 -12.40
C LEU A 114 -33.22 -2.57 -11.03
N THR A 115 -33.75 -1.46 -10.51
CA THR A 115 -33.43 -0.98 -9.16
C THR A 115 -33.89 -1.96 -8.09
N GLY A 116 -35.08 -2.56 -8.24
CA GLY A 116 -35.57 -3.60 -7.34
C GLY A 116 -34.67 -4.84 -7.35
N ALA A 117 -34.23 -5.27 -8.53
CA ALA A 117 -33.32 -6.41 -8.68
C ALA A 117 -31.91 -6.12 -8.11
N PHE A 118 -31.41 -4.90 -8.31
CA PHE A 118 -30.15 -4.43 -7.70
C PHE A 118 -30.24 -4.44 -6.17
N LEU A 119 -31.35 -3.94 -5.60
CA LEU A 119 -31.56 -3.95 -4.16
C LEU A 119 -31.65 -5.38 -3.62
N PHE A 120 -32.36 -6.28 -4.30
CA PHE A 120 -32.39 -7.70 -3.93
C PHE A 120 -30.99 -8.33 -3.93
N SER A 121 -30.20 -8.06 -4.98
CA SER A 121 -28.82 -8.55 -5.08
C SER A 121 -27.94 -8.01 -3.96
N LEU A 122 -28.06 -6.72 -3.63
CA LEU A 122 -27.34 -6.10 -2.52
C LEU A 122 -27.76 -6.71 -1.18
N GLU A 123 -29.05 -6.79 -0.90
CA GLU A 123 -29.62 -7.33 0.33
C GLU A 123 -29.20 -8.79 0.56
N SER A 124 -29.15 -9.58 -0.52
CA SER A 124 -28.73 -10.99 -0.49
C SER A 124 -27.23 -11.14 -0.26
N GLN A 125 -26.40 -10.41 -1.01
CA GLN A 125 -24.94 -10.50 -0.89
C GLN A 125 -24.44 -10.02 0.47
N THR A 126 -25.00 -8.91 0.95
CA THR A 126 -24.62 -8.31 2.23
C THR A 126 -25.29 -8.98 3.42
N THR A 127 -26.16 -9.96 3.18
CA THR A 127 -26.94 -10.68 4.20
C THR A 127 -27.80 -9.75 5.08
N ILE A 128 -28.18 -8.58 4.55
CA ILE A 128 -29.09 -7.65 5.23
C ILE A 128 -30.51 -8.23 5.25
N GLY A 129 -30.96 -8.73 4.09
CA GLY A 129 -32.22 -9.47 3.96
C GLY A 129 -33.43 -8.81 4.62
N TYR A 130 -33.87 -7.63 4.14
CA TYR A 130 -35.02 -6.93 4.73
C TYR A 130 -36.34 -7.74 4.65
N GLY A 131 -36.41 -8.76 3.79
CA GLY A 131 -37.52 -9.70 3.68
C GLY A 131 -38.67 -9.24 2.77
N VAL A 132 -38.70 -7.96 2.38
CA VAL A 132 -39.68 -7.44 1.41
C VAL A 132 -39.47 -8.03 0.01
N ARG A 133 -38.21 -8.30 -0.35
CA ARG A 133 -37.82 -8.99 -1.57
C ARG A 133 -37.30 -10.37 -1.21
N SER A 134 -38.02 -11.39 -1.61
CA SER A 134 -37.74 -12.77 -1.23
C SER A 134 -37.90 -13.69 -2.43
N ILE A 135 -37.02 -14.68 -2.52
CA ILE A 135 -37.06 -15.69 -3.56
C ILE A 135 -38.19 -16.69 -3.29
N THR A 136 -38.88 -17.15 -4.33
CA THR A 136 -39.93 -18.17 -4.24
C THR A 136 -39.40 -19.54 -4.69
N GLU A 137 -40.19 -20.59 -4.46
CA GLU A 137 -39.83 -21.97 -4.84
C GLU A 137 -40.07 -22.28 -6.33
N GLU A 138 -40.68 -21.35 -7.07
CA GLU A 138 -41.10 -21.55 -8.47
C GLU A 138 -39.93 -21.69 -9.44
N CYS A 139 -38.83 -20.98 -9.17
CA CYS A 139 -37.72 -20.84 -10.09
C CYS A 139 -36.43 -21.41 -9.50
N PRO A 140 -36.12 -22.70 -9.70
CA PRO A 140 -34.91 -23.35 -9.18
C PRO A 140 -33.61 -22.65 -9.62
N HIS A 141 -33.60 -22.07 -10.82
CA HIS A 141 -32.47 -21.33 -11.36
C HIS A 141 -32.14 -20.07 -10.55
N ALA A 142 -33.16 -19.39 -9.99
CA ALA A 142 -32.95 -18.25 -9.12
C ALA A 142 -32.33 -18.69 -7.78
N ILE A 143 -32.75 -19.85 -7.25
CA ILE A 143 -32.20 -20.41 -5.99
C ILE A 143 -30.74 -20.78 -6.19
N PHE A 144 -30.42 -21.46 -7.29
CA PHE A 144 -29.05 -21.77 -7.66
C PHE A 144 -28.19 -20.50 -7.80
N LEU A 145 -28.74 -19.46 -8.44
CA LEU A 145 -28.04 -18.18 -8.58
C LEU A 145 -27.75 -17.53 -7.23
N LEU A 146 -28.68 -17.58 -6.28
CA LEU A 146 -28.48 -17.08 -4.91
C LEU A 146 -27.33 -17.82 -4.20
N VAL A 147 -27.31 -19.15 -4.29
CA VAL A 147 -26.23 -19.96 -3.71
C VAL A 147 -24.89 -19.64 -4.38
N ALA A 148 -24.86 -19.57 -5.71
CA ALA A 148 -23.66 -19.22 -6.47
C ALA A 148 -23.16 -17.80 -6.12
N GLN A 149 -24.07 -16.84 -5.99
CA GLN A 149 -23.77 -15.48 -5.57
C GLN A 149 -23.04 -15.50 -4.23
N LEU A 150 -23.62 -16.13 -3.20
CA LEU A 150 -23.03 -16.18 -1.86
C LEU A 150 -21.64 -16.83 -1.88
N VAL A 151 -21.48 -17.98 -2.53
CA VAL A 151 -20.19 -18.69 -2.58
C VAL A 151 -19.11 -17.84 -3.27
N ILE A 152 -19.41 -17.29 -4.45
CA ILE A 152 -18.46 -16.52 -5.23
C ILE A 152 -18.07 -15.22 -4.50
N THR A 153 -19.05 -14.52 -3.93
CA THR A 153 -18.79 -13.23 -3.27
C THR A 153 -18.01 -13.42 -1.98
N THR A 154 -18.31 -14.44 -1.18
CA THR A 154 -17.55 -14.74 0.04
C THR A 154 -16.10 -15.12 -0.27
N LEU A 155 -15.83 -15.88 -1.34
CA LEU A 155 -14.45 -16.18 -1.77
C LEU A 155 -13.68 -14.90 -2.15
N ILE A 156 -14.33 -13.98 -2.87
CA ILE A 156 -13.74 -12.68 -3.22
C ILE A 156 -13.49 -11.84 -1.96
N GLU A 157 -14.43 -11.80 -1.01
CA GLU A 157 -14.31 -11.06 0.24
C GLU A 157 -13.15 -11.53 1.11
N ILE A 158 -12.94 -12.85 1.22
CA ILE A 158 -11.80 -13.44 1.93
C ILE A 158 -10.49 -12.96 1.30
N PHE A 159 -10.38 -13.01 -0.03
CA PHE A 159 -9.19 -12.55 -0.74
C PHE A 159 -8.93 -11.07 -0.47
N ILE A 160 -9.94 -10.22 -0.63
CA ILE A 160 -9.76 -8.77 -0.44
C ILE A 160 -9.36 -8.48 1.01
N THR A 161 -10.07 -9.04 2.00
CA THR A 161 -9.76 -8.87 3.43
C THR A 161 -8.33 -9.32 3.74
N GLY A 162 -7.90 -10.45 3.17
CA GLY A 162 -6.52 -10.95 3.26
C GLY A 162 -5.49 -9.92 2.77
N THR A 163 -5.74 -9.28 1.62
CA THR A 163 -4.84 -8.22 1.13
C THR A 163 -4.84 -6.98 2.03
N PHE A 164 -5.98 -6.62 2.64
CA PHE A 164 -6.07 -5.49 3.57
C PHE A 164 -5.22 -5.76 4.82
N LEU A 165 -5.40 -6.92 5.42
CA LEU A 165 -4.63 -7.35 6.58
C LEU A 165 -3.14 -7.40 6.27
N ALA A 166 -2.76 -7.99 5.13
CA ALA A 166 -1.37 -8.04 4.68
C ALA A 166 -0.76 -6.63 4.51
N LYS A 167 -1.52 -5.68 3.98
CA LYS A 167 -1.05 -4.29 3.81
C LYS A 167 -0.89 -3.55 5.15
N ILE A 168 -1.80 -3.76 6.10
CA ILE A 168 -1.74 -3.16 7.44
C ILE A 168 -0.57 -3.73 8.24
N ALA A 169 -0.31 -5.04 8.11
CA ALA A 169 0.78 -5.71 8.78
C ALA A 169 2.17 -5.25 8.31
N ARG A 170 2.29 -4.57 7.16
CA ARG A 170 3.59 -4.10 6.66
C ARG A 170 4.17 -3.01 7.57
N PRO A 171 5.40 -3.18 8.08
CA PRO A 171 6.04 -2.24 9.01
C PRO A 171 6.61 -0.98 8.33
N LYS A 172 5.99 -0.49 7.24
CA LYS A 172 6.48 0.67 6.48
C LYS A 172 6.65 1.92 7.34
N LYS A 173 5.74 2.11 8.30
CA LYS A 173 5.79 3.22 9.27
C LYS A 173 6.82 3.05 10.38
N ARG A 174 7.34 1.84 10.59
CA ARG A 174 8.41 1.59 11.57
C ARG A 174 9.75 2.09 11.06
N ALA A 175 10.02 1.99 9.76
CA ALA A 175 11.24 2.53 9.15
C ALA A 175 11.36 4.05 9.35
N GLU A 176 10.25 4.79 9.28
CA GLU A 176 10.20 6.26 9.53
C GLU A 176 10.58 6.65 10.98
N THR A 177 10.56 5.71 11.93
CA THR A 177 10.89 5.96 13.34
C THR A 177 12.36 5.72 13.69
N ILE A 178 13.16 5.22 12.73
CA ILE A 178 14.60 5.06 12.88
C ILE A 178 15.26 6.26 12.20
N LYS A 179 15.98 7.08 12.96
CA LYS A 179 16.65 8.28 12.45
C LYS A 179 18.16 8.09 12.43
N PHE A 180 18.80 8.59 11.37
CA PHE A 180 20.25 8.66 11.23
C PHE A 180 20.72 10.09 11.52
N SER A 181 21.96 10.25 12.00
CA SER A 181 22.60 11.56 12.09
C SER A 181 22.69 12.22 10.71
N HIS A 182 22.56 13.55 10.67
CA HIS A 182 22.66 14.30 9.40
C HIS A 182 24.04 14.17 8.76
N CYS A 183 25.08 14.13 9.59
CA CYS A 183 26.48 14.00 9.23
C CYS A 183 27.07 12.71 9.81
N ALA A 184 27.98 12.10 9.05
CA ALA A 184 28.90 11.09 9.56
C ALA A 184 30.21 11.79 9.93
N VAL A 185 30.89 11.30 10.95
CA VAL A 185 32.16 11.88 11.42
C VAL A 185 33.27 10.84 11.37
N ILE A 186 34.50 11.29 11.10
CA ILE A 186 35.69 10.45 11.20
C ILE A 186 36.42 10.89 12.46
N THR A 187 36.62 9.96 13.39
CA THR A 187 37.32 10.22 14.65
C THR A 187 38.30 9.11 14.96
N LYS A 188 39.28 9.40 15.81
CA LYS A 188 40.25 8.40 16.26
C LYS A 188 39.73 7.73 17.52
N GLN A 189 39.45 6.43 17.46
CA GLN A 189 39.12 5.60 18.62
C GLN A 189 40.16 4.48 18.74
N ASN A 190 40.72 4.28 19.95
CA ASN A 190 41.74 3.25 20.22
C ASN A 190 42.91 3.27 19.21
N GLY A 191 43.38 4.47 18.86
CA GLY A 191 44.50 4.63 17.92
C GLY A 191 44.14 4.50 16.43
N LYS A 192 42.93 4.04 16.08
CA LYS A 192 42.48 3.80 14.70
C LYS A 192 41.48 4.87 14.24
N LEU A 193 41.51 5.22 12.96
CA LEU A 193 40.51 6.10 12.34
C LEU A 193 39.22 5.31 12.10
N CYS A 194 38.12 5.78 12.69
CA CYS A 194 36.82 5.15 12.65
C CYS A 194 35.78 6.10 12.04
N LEU A 195 34.96 5.60 11.12
CA LEU A 195 33.78 6.30 10.60
C LEU A 195 32.59 6.00 11.52
N VAL A 196 32.04 7.05 12.14
CA VAL A 196 30.94 6.94 13.11
C VAL A 196 29.68 7.58 12.53
N ILE A 197 28.57 6.85 12.66
CA ILE A 197 27.22 7.28 12.27
C ILE A 197 26.29 6.99 13.44
N GLN A 198 25.54 7.99 13.89
CA GLN A 198 24.58 7.79 14.97
C GLN A 198 23.24 7.34 14.39
N VAL A 199 22.65 6.32 15.01
CA VAL A 199 21.32 5.82 14.69
C VAL A 199 20.48 5.85 15.96
N ALA A 200 19.27 6.40 15.89
CA ALA A 200 18.36 6.52 17.01
C ALA A 200 17.03 5.84 16.70
N ASN A 201 16.54 5.05 17.67
CA ASN A 201 15.17 4.56 17.69
C ASN A 201 14.29 5.59 18.40
N MET A 202 13.39 6.24 17.67
CA MET A 202 12.52 7.28 18.24
C MET A 202 11.32 6.70 19.03
N ARG A 203 11.18 5.36 19.13
CA ARG A 203 10.12 4.68 19.88
C ARG A 203 10.65 4.01 21.14
N LYS A 204 9.77 3.85 22.14
CA LYS A 204 10.05 3.05 23.36
C LYS A 204 10.19 1.55 23.08
N SER A 205 9.51 1.04 22.05
CA SER A 205 9.60 -0.37 21.65
C SER A 205 11.00 -0.69 21.13
N LEU A 206 11.64 -1.71 21.71
CA LEU A 206 12.95 -2.17 21.29
C LEU A 206 12.93 -2.75 19.88
N LEU A 207 14.06 -2.64 19.18
CA LEU A 207 14.29 -3.31 17.91
C LEU A 207 14.98 -4.65 18.21
N ILE A 208 14.33 -5.75 17.83
CA ILE A 208 14.83 -7.11 18.07
C ILE A 208 15.66 -7.54 16.84
N GLN A 209 16.80 -8.19 17.06
CA GLN A 209 17.67 -8.72 16.00
C GLN A 209 18.09 -7.68 14.93
N CYS A 210 18.50 -6.50 15.38
CA CYS A 210 19.06 -5.48 14.48
C CYS A 210 20.33 -5.99 13.79
N GLN A 211 20.33 -5.96 12.45
CA GLN A 211 21.51 -6.17 11.63
C GLN A 211 21.82 -4.86 10.89
N LEU A 212 23.08 -4.41 10.95
CA LEU A 212 23.54 -3.22 10.25
C LEU A 212 24.43 -3.61 9.08
N SER A 213 24.19 -2.98 7.92
CA SER A 213 25.01 -3.16 6.72
C SER A 213 25.33 -1.80 6.11
N GLY A 214 26.62 -1.55 5.88
CA GLY A 214 27.11 -0.40 5.13
C GLY A 214 27.44 -0.75 3.69
N LYS A 215 27.14 0.15 2.76
CA LYS A 215 27.56 0.05 1.36
C LYS A 215 28.18 1.38 0.91
N LEU A 216 29.40 1.32 0.39
CA LEU A 216 30.07 2.42 -0.28
C LEU A 216 29.77 2.33 -1.77
N LEU A 217 29.14 3.38 -2.31
CA LEU A 217 28.81 3.50 -3.72
C LEU A 217 29.82 4.41 -4.41
N GLN A 218 30.55 3.87 -5.38
CA GLN A 218 31.55 4.63 -6.15
C GLN A 218 31.59 4.16 -7.60
N THR A 219 31.94 5.07 -8.51
CA THR A 219 32.26 4.68 -9.89
C THR A 219 33.62 4.01 -9.91
N HIS A 220 33.73 2.85 -10.53
CA HIS A 220 34.96 2.07 -10.61
C HIS A 220 35.25 1.71 -12.07
N VAL A 221 36.51 1.84 -12.47
CA VAL A 221 36.97 1.42 -13.80
C VAL A 221 37.75 0.13 -13.61
N THR A 222 37.34 -0.94 -14.31
CA THR A 222 38.03 -2.22 -14.24
C THR A 222 39.39 -2.15 -14.93
N LYS A 223 40.25 -3.16 -14.71
CA LYS A 223 41.58 -3.21 -15.35
C LYS A 223 41.47 -3.35 -16.87
N GLU A 224 40.35 -3.89 -17.33
CA GLU A 224 39.96 -4.11 -18.72
C GLU A 224 39.38 -2.83 -19.37
N GLY A 225 39.26 -1.73 -18.62
CA GLY A 225 38.78 -0.44 -19.11
C GLY A 225 37.26 -0.24 -19.05
N GLU A 226 36.51 -1.19 -18.49
CA GLU A 226 35.06 -1.08 -18.34
C GLU A 226 34.68 -0.13 -17.20
N ARG A 227 33.78 0.82 -17.46
CA ARG A 227 33.32 1.80 -16.46
C ARG A 227 32.03 1.33 -15.78
N ILE A 228 32.15 0.90 -14.53
CA ILE A 228 31.00 0.56 -13.68
C ILE A 228 30.54 1.82 -12.95
N LEU A 229 29.36 2.34 -13.30
CA LEU A 229 28.83 3.58 -12.73
C LEU A 229 28.54 3.49 -11.24
N LEU A 230 28.04 2.34 -10.77
CA LEU A 230 27.61 2.08 -9.40
C LEU A 230 28.25 0.80 -8.85
N ASN A 231 29.55 0.86 -8.55
CA ASN A 231 30.21 -0.21 -7.80
C ASN A 231 29.85 -0.12 -6.32
N GLN A 232 29.49 -1.26 -5.71
CA GLN A 232 29.08 -1.34 -4.30
C GLN A 232 30.12 -2.13 -3.49
N ALA A 233 30.86 -1.45 -2.62
CA ALA A 233 31.75 -2.10 -1.67
C ALA A 233 31.06 -2.22 -0.30
N THR A 234 31.13 -3.39 0.34
CA THR A 234 30.55 -3.60 1.67
C THR A 234 31.44 -2.96 2.73
N VAL A 235 30.85 -2.13 3.60
CA VAL A 235 31.50 -1.53 4.76
C VAL A 235 30.89 -2.18 6.00
N LYS A 236 31.72 -2.87 6.79
CA LYS A 236 31.30 -3.51 8.04
C LYS A 236 31.16 -2.43 9.11
N PHE A 237 29.95 -2.26 9.64
CA PHE A 237 29.68 -1.45 10.81
C PHE A 237 29.47 -2.37 12.01
N HIS A 238 29.99 -1.96 13.16
CA HIS A 238 29.73 -2.59 14.44
C HIS A 238 28.84 -1.66 15.26
N VAL A 239 27.88 -2.23 15.99
CA VAL A 239 27.11 -1.49 16.97
C VAL A 239 28.01 -1.32 18.18
N ASP A 240 28.14 -0.08 18.66
CA ASP A 240 28.74 0.19 19.97
C ASP A 240 27.78 -0.35 21.05
N SER A 241 27.81 -1.66 21.28
CA SER A 241 27.12 -2.27 22.41
C SER A 241 27.95 -2.02 23.65
N SER A 242 27.42 -1.25 24.59
CA SER A 242 27.94 -1.08 25.94
C SER A 242 27.75 -2.36 26.77
N SER A 243 28.23 -3.49 26.26
CA SER A 243 28.14 -4.82 26.87
C SER A 243 29.52 -5.42 27.09
N GLU A 244 30.50 -4.58 27.44
CA GLU A 244 31.72 -4.98 28.14
C GLU A 244 32.03 -3.86 29.15
N SER A 245 31.59 -4.07 30.39
CA SER A 245 32.07 -3.42 31.60
C SER A 245 31.99 -4.44 32.72
#